data_AF-A0A942JSR9-F1
#
_entry.id   AF-A0A942JSR9-F1
#
_cell.length_a   1.000
_cell.length_b   1.000
_cell.length_c   1.000
_cell.angle_alpha   90.00
_cell.angle_beta   90.00
_cell.angle_gamma   90.00
#
_symmetry.space_group_name_H-M   'P 1'
#
loop_
_entity.id
_entity.type
_entity.pdbx_description
1 polymer ?
#
loop_
_entity_poly.entity_id
_entity_poly.type
_entity_poly.pdbx_seq_one_letter_code
_entity_poly.pdbx_strand_id
1 'polypeptide(L)'
;MPALADLGLGALLGLTFNPVTAFGGAALAGALGAKRRWWWAAAVVLVAWTAGDGVRVAAAIATAVESANDVAAGGDLLAATVAPLALWGLVGLALGYALPAWAGAFAGARVTHGTGWLAGGAIAAAASAAFASLGGFLGG
;
A
#
# COMPACT_ATOMS: atom_id res chain seq x y z
N MET A 1 -8.03 -9.27 25.67
CA MET A 1 -8.55 -9.04 24.30
C MET A 1 -8.24 -7.65 23.68
N PRO A 2 -7.19 -6.88 24.08
CA PRO A 2 -6.88 -5.60 23.42
C PRO A 2 -6.20 -5.75 22.05
N ALA A 3 -5.40 -6.81 21.84
CA ALA A 3 -4.60 -6.99 20.62
C ALA A 3 -5.38 -7.03 19.30
N LEU A 4 -6.62 -7.53 19.29
CA LEU A 4 -7.44 -7.54 18.07
C LEU A 4 -7.97 -6.15 17.69
N ALA A 5 -8.28 -5.31 18.70
CA ALA A 5 -8.70 -3.94 18.46
C ALA A 5 -7.54 -3.10 17.91
N ASP A 6 -6.33 -3.33 18.43
CA ASP A 6 -5.12 -2.64 17.96
C ASP A 6 -4.75 -3.03 16.53
N LEU A 7 -4.87 -4.32 16.17
CA LEU A 7 -4.72 -4.77 14.78
C LEU A 7 -5.82 -4.19 13.87
N GLY A 8 -7.07 -4.09 14.36
CA GLY A 8 -8.16 -3.45 13.63
C GLY A 8 -7.86 -1.99 13.30
N LEU A 9 -7.30 -1.24 14.26
CA LEU A 9 -6.86 0.15 14.05
C LEU A 9 -5.70 0.24 13.05
N GLY A 10 -4.73 -0.67 13.13
CA GLY A 10 -3.65 -0.76 12.15
C GLY A 10 -4.17 -1.00 10.72
N ALA A 11 -5.16 -1.88 10.56
CA ALA A 11 -5.79 -2.12 9.27
C ALA A 11 -6.58 -0.91 8.75
N LEU A 12 -7.30 -0.18 9.62
CA LEU A 12 -8.02 1.03 9.25
C LEU A 12 -7.08 2.17 8.85
N LEU A 13 -5.95 2.35 9.56
CA LEU A 13 -4.88 3.26 9.15
C LEU A 13 -4.31 2.88 7.77
N GLY A 14 -4.34 1.59 7.42
CA GLY A 14 -4.03 1.09 6.07
C GLY A 14 -4.86 1.71 4.96
N LEU A 15 -6.05 2.22 5.28
CA LEU A 15 -6.94 2.88 4.31
C LEU A 15 -6.56 4.35 4.08
N THR A 16 -5.72 4.94 4.92
CA THR A 16 -5.27 6.35 4.81
C THR A 16 -3.92 6.44 4.08
N PHE A 17 -3.79 5.76 2.94
CA PHE A 17 -2.62 5.83 2.09
C PHE A 17 -2.57 7.15 1.30
N ASN A 18 -1.39 7.54 0.82
CA ASN A 18 -1.23 8.75 0.02
C ASN A 18 -1.82 8.56 -1.41
N PRO A 19 -2.92 9.25 -1.76
CA PRO A 19 -3.64 8.97 -3.00
C PRO A 19 -2.86 9.39 -4.24
N VAL A 20 -1.98 10.39 -4.14
CA VAL A 20 -1.24 10.93 -5.30
C VAL A 20 -0.16 9.94 -5.76
N THR A 21 0.65 9.46 -4.83
CA THR A 21 1.70 8.47 -5.11
C THR A 21 1.10 7.11 -5.44
N ALA A 22 0.01 6.72 -4.77
CA ALA A 22 -0.74 5.50 -5.06
C ALA A 22 -1.27 5.51 -6.50
N PHE A 23 -1.96 6.58 -6.92
CA PHE A 23 -2.54 6.68 -8.25
C PHE A 23 -1.47 6.64 -9.35
N GLY A 24 -0.45 7.49 -9.25
CA GLY A 24 0.63 7.56 -10.25
C GLY A 24 1.45 6.27 -10.29
N GLY A 25 1.81 5.73 -9.13
CA GLY A 25 2.57 4.49 -9.01
C GLY A 25 1.80 3.28 -9.55
N ALA A 26 0.52 3.13 -9.18
CA ALA A 26 -0.32 2.06 -9.66
C ALA A 26 -0.52 2.11 -11.18
N ALA A 27 -0.81 3.30 -11.73
CA ALA A 27 -1.01 3.48 -13.17
C ALA A 27 0.24 3.08 -13.98
N LEU A 28 1.41 3.57 -13.56
CA LEU A 28 2.69 3.24 -14.21
C LEU A 28 3.04 1.74 -14.05
N ALA A 29 2.86 1.18 -12.86
CA ALA A 29 3.12 -0.23 -12.60
C ALA A 29 2.16 -1.15 -13.37
N GLY A 30 0.88 -0.81 -13.46
CA GLY A 30 -0.12 -1.54 -14.24
C GLY A 30 0.20 -1.51 -15.74
N ALA A 31 0.63 -0.36 -16.27
CA ALA A 31 1.07 -0.23 -17.66
C ALA A 31 2.33 -1.08 -17.96
N LEU A 32 3.29 -1.12 -17.04
CA LEU A 32 4.50 -1.94 -17.15
C LEU A 32 4.19 -3.44 -17.01
N GLY A 33 3.31 -3.81 -16.09
CA GLY A 33 2.87 -5.19 -15.89
C GLY A 33 2.15 -5.75 -17.11
N ALA A 34 1.31 -4.93 -17.76
CA ALA A 34 0.68 -5.30 -19.04
C ALA A 34 1.70 -5.58 -20.15
N LYS A 35 2.88 -4.95 -20.11
CA LYS A 35 4.03 -5.24 -21.01
C LYS A 35 4.91 -6.40 -20.52
N ARG A 36 4.47 -7.17 -19.50
CA ARG A 36 5.23 -8.26 -18.85
C ARG A 36 6.57 -7.82 -18.23
N ARG A 37 6.72 -6.53 -17.90
CA ARG A 37 7.91 -5.98 -17.22
C ARG A 37 7.74 -6.03 -15.71
N TRP A 38 7.50 -7.23 -15.17
CA TRP A 38 7.10 -7.43 -13.76
C TRP A 38 8.10 -6.86 -12.75
N TRP A 39 9.40 -7.01 -13.00
CA TRP A 39 10.44 -6.43 -12.15
C TRP A 39 10.36 -4.90 -12.06
N TRP A 40 10.14 -4.24 -13.19
CA TRP A 40 9.97 -2.77 -13.22
C TRP A 40 8.65 -2.35 -12.59
N ALA A 41 7.57 -3.11 -12.80
CA ALA A 41 6.30 -2.85 -12.14
C ALA A 41 6.42 -2.94 -10.61
N ALA A 42 7.11 -3.97 -10.10
CA ALA A 42 7.38 -4.13 -8.67
C ALA A 42 8.26 -2.99 -8.13
N ALA A 43 9.31 -2.60 -8.88
CA ALA A 43 10.16 -1.47 -8.49
C ALA A 43 9.35 -0.16 -8.41
N VAL A 44 8.46 0.11 -9.36
CA VAL A 44 7.59 1.29 -9.34
C VAL A 44 6.63 1.25 -8.14
N VAL A 45 6.03 0.10 -7.83
CA VAL A 45 5.16 -0.06 -6.65
C VAL A 45 5.94 0.25 -5.37
N LEU A 46 7.14 -0.30 -5.22
CA LEU A 46 7.97 -0.07 -4.03
C LEU A 46 8.39 1.39 -3.92
N VAL A 47 8.86 2.02 -5.00
CA VAL A 47 9.27 3.43 -5.01
C VAL A 47 8.09 4.36 -4.72
N ALA A 48 6.92 4.09 -5.31
CA ALA A 48 5.72 4.88 -5.06
C ALA A 48 5.25 4.73 -3.62
N TRP A 49 5.26 3.51 -3.07
CA TRP A 49 4.90 3.27 -1.68
C TRP A 49 5.88 3.94 -0.73
N THR A 50 7.20 3.83 -0.95
CA THR A 50 8.20 4.48 -0.09
C THR A 50 8.08 6.00 -0.12
N ALA A 51 7.88 6.59 -1.30
CA ALA A 51 7.70 8.03 -1.47
C ALA A 51 6.39 8.55 -0.83
N GLY A 52 5.34 7.74 -0.79
CA GLY A 52 4.05 8.12 -0.22
C GLY A 52 3.94 7.87 1.28
N ASP A 53 4.02 6.60 1.67
CA ASP A 53 3.64 6.13 3.00
C ASP A 53 4.77 5.39 3.73
N GLY A 54 5.68 4.75 2.99
CA GLY A 54 6.71 3.88 3.56
C GLY A 54 7.65 4.60 4.52
N VAL A 55 8.02 5.86 4.24
CA VAL A 55 8.81 6.67 5.18
C VAL A 55 8.02 6.97 6.46
N ARG A 56 6.71 7.23 6.36
CA ARG A 56 5.85 7.52 7.53
C ARG A 56 5.69 6.29 8.41
N VAL A 57 5.47 5.12 7.79
CA VAL A 57 5.38 3.83 8.49
C VAL A 57 6.71 3.49 9.15
N ALA A 58 7.83 3.65 8.43
CA ALA A 58 9.16 3.38 8.97
C ALA A 58 9.51 4.30 10.15
N ALA A 59 9.20 5.60 10.06
CA ALA A 59 9.39 6.54 11.15
C ALA A 59 8.55 6.17 12.38
N ALA A 60 7.27 5.82 12.18
CA ALA A 60 6.40 5.39 13.27
C ALA A 60 6.90 4.12 13.96
N ILE A 61 7.39 3.14 13.20
CA ILE A 61 7.99 1.92 13.75
C ILE A 61 9.26 2.25 14.54
N ALA A 62 10.14 3.11 14.01
CA ALA A 62 11.36 3.52 14.69
C ALA A 62 11.05 4.19 16.05
N THR A 63 10.09 5.12 16.09
CA THR A 63 9.63 5.78 17.32
C THR A 63 9.03 4.77 18.31
N ALA A 64 8.23 3.80 17.82
CA ALA A 64 7.66 2.76 18.66
C ALA A 64 8.73 1.84 19.28
N VAL A 65 9.78 1.53 18.53
CA VAL A 65 10.92 0.74 19.02
C VAL A 65 11.76 1.53 20.03
N GLU A 66 12.04 2.81 19.77
CA GLU A 66 12.80 3.67 20.69
C GLU A 66 12.08 3.82 22.04
N SER A 67 10.79 4.17 22.02
CA SER A 67 9.97 4.27 23.23
C SER A 67 9.82 2.96 24.00
N ALA A 68 9.80 1.81 23.30
CA ALA A 68 9.76 0.49 23.93
C ALA A 68 11.10 0.05 24.54
N ASN A 69 12.23 0.65 24.12
CA ASN A 69 13.55 0.38 24.71
C ASN A 69 13.79 1.25 25.96
N ASP A 70 13.25 2.47 25.99
CA ASP A 70 13.37 3.40 27.13
C ASP A 70 12.58 2.93 28.36
N VAL A 71 11.44 2.27 28.13
CA VAL A 71 10.73 1.52 29.16
C VAL A 71 11.33 0.13 29.14
N ALA A 72 11.97 -0.36 30.21
CA ALA A 72 12.56 -1.70 30.27
C ALA A 72 11.49 -2.81 30.17
N ALA A 73 10.85 -2.93 29.01
CA ALA A 73 9.70 -3.75 28.73
C ALA A 73 10.15 -4.96 27.91
N GLY A 74 9.71 -6.15 28.35
CA GLY A 74 9.96 -7.39 27.61
C GLY A 74 9.35 -7.38 26.20
N GLY A 75 9.79 -8.33 25.35
CA GLY A 75 9.44 -8.39 23.93
C GLY A 75 7.94 -8.44 23.57
N ASP A 76 7.06 -8.80 24.52
CA ASP A 76 5.61 -8.78 24.32
C ASP A 76 5.05 -7.37 24.05
N LEU A 77 5.65 -6.34 24.67
CA LEU A 77 5.18 -4.96 24.50
C LEU A 77 5.59 -4.40 23.13
N LEU A 78 6.77 -4.78 22.65
CA LEU A 78 7.28 -4.41 21.33
C LEU A 78 6.48 -5.10 20.21
N ALA A 79 6.09 -6.36 20.39
CA ALA A 79 5.22 -7.04 19.45
C ALA A 79 3.83 -6.37 19.37
N ALA A 80 3.27 -5.96 20.51
CA ALA A 80 1.97 -5.29 20.57
C ALA A 80 1.97 -3.90 19.91
N THR A 81 3.08 -3.17 19.92
CA THR A 81 3.19 -1.84 19.30
C THR A 81 3.60 -1.89 17.83
N VAL A 82 4.49 -2.81 17.45
CA VAL A 82 5.00 -2.90 16.07
C VAL A 82 4.01 -3.63 15.16
N ALA A 83 3.27 -4.65 15.63
CA ALA A 83 2.38 -5.43 14.78
C ALA A 83 1.26 -4.60 14.12
N PRO A 84 0.55 -3.68 14.82
CA PRO A 84 -0.41 -2.78 14.19
C PRO A 84 0.21 -1.86 13.13
N LEU A 85 1.43 -1.35 13.35
CA LEU A 85 2.14 -0.47 12.42
C LEU A 85 2.64 -1.23 11.18
N ALA A 86 3.10 -2.47 11.37
CA ALA A 86 3.45 -3.35 10.25
C ALA A 86 2.20 -3.67 9.42
N LEU A 87 1.05 -3.93 10.07
CA LEU A 87 -0.21 -4.16 9.39
C LEU A 87 -0.68 -2.91 8.63
N TRP A 88 -0.54 -1.71 9.22
CA TRP A 88 -0.77 -0.44 8.55
C TRP A 88 0.04 -0.34 7.25
N GLY A 89 1.35 -0.61 7.32
CA GLY A 89 2.23 -0.59 6.15
C GLY A 89 1.83 -1.61 5.09
N LEU A 90 1.52 -2.85 5.49
CA LEU A 90 1.15 -3.93 4.58
C LEU A 90 -0.20 -3.70 3.90
N VAL A 91 -1.21 -3.27 4.65
CA VAL A 91 -2.55 -2.97 4.12
C VAL A 91 -2.47 -1.77 3.19
N GLY A 92 -1.75 -0.71 3.56
CA GLY A 92 -1.54 0.45 2.71
C GLY A 92 -0.80 0.11 1.41
N LEU A 93 0.26 -0.71 1.49
CA LEU A 93 0.99 -1.20 0.31
C LEU A 93 0.08 -2.04 -0.60
N ALA A 94 -0.69 -2.96 -0.01
CA ALA A 94 -1.55 -3.86 -0.76
C ALA A 94 -2.69 -3.11 -1.46
N LEU A 95 -3.48 -2.35 -0.71
CA LEU A 95 -4.69 -1.69 -1.20
C LEU A 95 -4.38 -0.45 -2.05
N GLY A 96 -3.41 0.37 -1.63
CA GLY A 96 -3.09 1.61 -2.33
C GLY A 96 -2.30 1.40 -3.62
N TYR A 97 -1.41 0.40 -3.64
CA TYR A 97 -0.38 0.31 -4.68
C TYR A 97 -0.42 -1.02 -5.44
N ALA A 98 -0.29 -2.15 -4.74
CA ALA A 98 -0.08 -3.44 -5.38
C ALA A 98 -1.34 -4.01 -6.06
N LEU A 99 -2.50 -4.00 -5.40
CA LEU A 99 -3.75 -4.51 -5.98
C LEU A 99 -4.22 -3.69 -7.19
N PRO A 100 -4.21 -2.34 -7.16
CA PRO A 100 -4.50 -1.54 -8.34
C PRO A 100 -3.55 -1.84 -9.50
N ALA A 101 -2.25 -1.91 -9.25
CA ALA A 101 -1.25 -2.25 -10.25
C ALA A 101 -1.49 -3.64 -10.86
N TRP A 102 -1.80 -4.64 -10.02
CA TRP A 102 -2.12 -5.99 -10.45
C TRP A 102 -3.39 -6.04 -11.31
N ALA A 103 -4.46 -5.37 -10.88
CA ALA A 103 -5.71 -5.29 -11.62
C ALA A 103 -5.50 -4.68 -13.01
N GLY A 104 -4.72 -3.59 -13.08
CA GLY A 104 -4.30 -2.98 -14.32
C GLY A 104 -3.48 -3.91 -15.21
N ALA A 105 -2.45 -4.55 -14.66
CA ALA A 105 -1.60 -5.47 -15.41
C ALA A 105 -2.39 -6.67 -15.96
N PHE A 106 -3.27 -7.25 -15.14
CA PHE A 106 -4.12 -8.38 -15.52
C PHE A 106 -5.07 -8.00 -16.66
N ALA A 107 -5.78 -6.89 -16.53
CA ALA A 107 -6.72 -6.45 -17.56
C ALA A 107 -6.01 -5.98 -18.84
N GLY A 108 -4.89 -5.26 -18.70
CA GLY A 108 -4.06 -4.81 -19.82
C GLY A 108 -3.47 -5.96 -20.63
N ALA A 109 -3.12 -7.08 -19.99
CA ALA A 109 -2.64 -8.28 -20.67
C ALA A 109 -3.69 -8.97 -21.56
N ARG A 110 -4.98 -8.65 -21.39
CA ARG A 110 -6.08 -9.18 -22.23
C ARG A 110 -6.32 -8.38 -23.51
N VAL A 111 -5.74 -7.18 -23.63
CA VAL A 111 -5.92 -6.32 -24.78
C VAL A 111 -4.90 -6.69 -25.87
N THR A 112 -5.40 -7.18 -27.00
CA THR A 112 -4.58 -7.78 -28.08
C THR A 112 -4.05 -6.80 -29.13
N HIS A 113 -4.39 -5.51 -29.04
CA HIS A 113 -4.12 -4.51 -30.10
C HIS A 113 -2.91 -3.60 -29.80
N GLY A 114 -1.95 -4.04 -28.99
CA GLY A 114 -0.75 -3.25 -28.63
C GLY A 114 -0.99 -2.09 -27.64
N THR A 115 -2.25 -1.78 -27.35
CA THR A 115 -2.70 -0.73 -26.43
C THR A 115 -2.92 -1.22 -24.99
N GLY A 116 -2.58 -2.48 -24.68
CA GLY A 116 -2.81 -3.06 -23.35
C GLY A 116 -2.12 -2.34 -22.21
N TRP A 117 -1.04 -1.59 -22.48
CA TRP A 117 -0.39 -0.76 -21.47
C TRP A 117 -1.21 0.49 -21.10
N LEU A 118 -1.93 1.09 -22.05
CA LEU A 118 -2.85 2.20 -21.77
C LEU A 118 -4.04 1.71 -20.98
N ALA A 119 -4.64 0.60 -21.41
CA ALA A 119 -5.75 -0.03 -20.70
C ALA A 119 -5.34 -0.44 -19.28
N GLY A 120 -4.16 -1.04 -19.12
CA GLY A 120 -3.66 -1.43 -17.81
C GLY A 120 -3.38 -0.25 -16.90
N GLY A 121 -2.80 0.84 -17.42
CA GLY A 121 -2.62 2.07 -16.66
C GLY A 121 -3.94 2.71 -16.24
N ALA A 122 -4.91 2.80 -17.15
CA ALA A 122 -6.23 3.36 -16.87
C ALA A 122 -7.01 2.56 -15.82
N ILE A 123 -6.96 1.22 -15.89
CA ILE A 123 -7.65 0.34 -14.93
C ILE A 123 -6.98 0.42 -13.56
N ALA A 124 -5.64 0.44 -13.50
CA ALA A 124 -4.94 0.62 -12.24
C ALA A 124 -5.25 1.98 -11.61
N ALA A 125 -5.31 3.05 -12.41
CA ALA A 125 -5.71 4.38 -11.97
C ALA A 125 -7.14 4.39 -11.41
N ALA A 126 -8.10 3.81 -12.14
CA ALA A 126 -9.48 3.70 -11.71
C ALA A 126 -9.64 2.87 -10.43
N ALA A 127 -8.93 1.74 -10.31
CA ALA A 127 -8.91 0.92 -9.11
C ALA A 127 -8.34 1.68 -7.91
N SER A 128 -7.24 2.41 -8.08
CA SER A 128 -6.63 3.23 -7.03
C SER A 128 -7.60 4.33 -6.55
N ALA A 129 -8.28 5.01 -7.48
CA ALA A 129 -9.31 6.00 -7.14
C ALA A 129 -10.50 5.37 -6.39
N ALA A 130 -10.94 4.18 -6.78
CA ALA A 130 -12.00 3.46 -6.08
C ALA A 130 -11.60 3.13 -4.63
N PHE A 131 -10.39 2.63 -4.39
CA PHE A 131 -9.91 2.38 -3.03
C PHE A 131 -9.74 3.66 -2.21
N ALA A 132 -9.26 4.74 -2.82
CA ALA A 132 -9.15 6.04 -2.15
C ALA A 132 -10.53 6.56 -1.71
N SER A 133 -11.55 6.41 -2.56
CA SER A 133 -12.92 6.80 -2.22
C SER A 133 -13.52 5.95 -1.09
N LEU A 134 -13.18 4.66 -1.04
CA LEU A 134 -13.61 3.76 0.02
C LEU A 134 -12.93 4.09 1.35
N GLY A 135 -11.64 4.43 1.33
CA GLY A 135 -10.90 4.90 2.51
C GLY A 135 -11.44 6.24 3.04
N GLY A 136 -11.79 7.17 2.16
CA GLY A 136 -12.44 8.43 2.54
C GLY A 136 -13.84 8.24 3.15
N PHE A 137 -14.61 7.25 2.69
CA PHE A 137 -15.93 6.93 3.25
C PHE A 137 -15.84 6.25 4.63
N LEU A 138 -14.86 5.37 4.84
CA LEU A 138 -14.70 4.61 6.09
C LEU A 138 -13.97 5.38 7.19
N GLY A 139 -13.18 6.40 6.82
CA GLY A 139 -12.45 7.25 7.78
C GLY A 139 -13.15 8.56 8.14
N GLY A 140 -14.35 8.81 7.60
CA GLY A 140 -15.17 9.99 7.87
C GLY A 140 -16.23 9.77 8.94
#